data_AF-A0A7X0HLH1-F1
#
_entry.id   AF-A0A7X0HLH1-F1
#
_cell.length_a   1.000
_cell.length_b   1.000
_cell.length_c   1.000
_cell.angle_alpha   90.00
_cell.angle_beta   90.00
_cell.angle_gamma   90.00
#
_symmetry.space_group_name_H-M   'P 1'
#
loop_
_entity.id
_entity.type
_entity.pdbx_description
1 polymer ?
#
loop_
_entity_poly.entity_id
_entity_poly.type
_entity_poly.pdbx_seq_one_letter_code
_entity_poly.pdbx_strand_id
1 'polypeptide(L)'
;MAHYQHDGHWFDLTCTYVDTAGVEWRWTGKWTDGAPPEPLMQSTYHGKFDADSAVPLPTVYRDHGPLIKVLAPVSAAALRAALLGPSSGYVATTAAGFTETFAAFEARIIPRGTRNA
;
A
#
# COMPACT_ATOMS: atom_id res chain seq x y z
N MET A 1 7.21 21.06 6.07
CA MET A 1 6.59 19.71 6.03
C MET A 1 5.23 19.81 6.71
N ALA A 2 4.16 19.32 6.09
CA ALA A 2 2.82 19.37 6.66
C ALA A 2 2.49 18.01 7.29
N HIS A 3 2.18 18.02 8.59
CA HIS A 3 1.85 16.82 9.35
C HIS A 3 0.49 16.99 10.02
N TYR A 4 -0.20 15.88 10.24
CA TYR A 4 -1.47 15.83 10.96
C TYR A 4 -1.47 14.67 11.95
N GLN A 5 -1.94 14.90 13.16
CA GLN A 5 -2.06 13.85 14.18
C GLN A 5 -3.51 13.36 14.24
N HIS A 6 -3.68 12.05 14.14
CA HIS A 6 -4.97 11.38 14.31
C HIS A 6 -4.75 10.07 15.06
N ASP A 7 -5.51 9.87 16.13
CA ASP A 7 -5.44 8.68 16.99
C ASP A 7 -4.03 8.31 17.48
N GLY A 8 -3.22 9.32 17.80
CA GLY A 8 -1.84 9.15 18.26
C GLY A 8 -0.83 8.89 17.14
N HIS A 9 -1.28 8.76 15.88
CA HIS A 9 -0.43 8.55 14.71
C HIS A 9 -0.20 9.85 13.95
N TRP A 10 1.04 10.04 13.49
CA TRP A 10 1.43 11.17 12.65
C TRP A 10 1.35 10.82 11.18
N PHE A 11 0.48 11.53 10.47
CA PHE A 11 0.38 11.49 9.02
C PHE A 11 1.29 12.55 8.41
N ASP A 12 2.17 12.11 7.52
CA ASP A 12 2.94 12.95 6.61
C ASP A 12 2.09 13.29 5.38
N LEU A 13 1.60 14.52 5.30
CA LEU A 13 0.69 14.97 4.25
C LEU A 13 1.41 15.23 2.90
N THR A 14 2.73 15.04 2.84
CA THR A 14 3.49 15.12 1.57
C THR A 14 3.47 13.81 0.79
N CYS A 15 2.96 12.73 1.40
CA CYS A 15 3.00 11.39 0.85
C CYS A 15 1.64 10.91 0.34
N THR A 16 1.70 9.87 -0.49
CA THR A 16 0.50 9.11 -0.88
C THR A 16 0.27 8.01 0.15
N TYR A 17 -1.00 7.80 0.48
CA TYR A 17 -1.43 6.66 1.27
C TYR A 17 -2.30 5.75 0.43
N VAL A 18 -2.41 4.50 0.81
CA VAL A 18 -3.35 3.55 0.25
C VAL A 18 -4.23 3.01 1.36
N ASP A 19 -5.52 2.85 1.08
CA ASP A 19 -6.44 2.23 2.02
C ASP A 19 -6.43 0.70 1.93
N THR A 20 -7.26 0.05 2.75
CA THR A 20 -7.35 -1.41 2.81
C THR A 20 -7.89 -2.05 1.54
N ALA A 21 -8.55 -1.28 0.67
CA ALA A 21 -9.05 -1.73 -0.63
C ALA A 21 -8.04 -1.47 -1.77
N GLY A 22 -6.89 -0.86 -1.48
CA GLY A 22 -5.88 -0.52 -2.49
C GLY A 22 -6.13 0.81 -3.21
N VAL A 23 -7.05 1.64 -2.73
CA VAL A 23 -7.31 2.97 -3.32
C VAL A 23 -6.29 3.97 -2.77
N GLU A 24 -5.65 4.73 -3.66
CA GLU A 24 -4.69 5.75 -3.23
C GLU A 24 -5.39 7.04 -2.81
N TRP A 25 -4.86 7.64 -1.75
CA TRP A 25 -5.32 8.88 -1.14
C TRP A 25 -4.15 9.87 -1.04
N ARG A 26 -4.40 11.12 -1.41
CA ARG A 26 -3.44 12.22 -1.26
C ARG A 26 -4.07 13.43 -0.62
N TRP A 27 -3.30 14.16 0.17
CA TRP A 27 -3.72 15.45 0.66
C TRP A 27 -3.85 16.44 -0.50
N THR A 28 -4.97 17.16 -0.55
CA THR A 28 -5.28 18.15 -1.59
C THR A 28 -4.52 19.47 -1.42
N GLY A 29 -3.82 19.65 -0.30
CA GLY A 29 -3.27 20.95 0.11
C GLY A 29 -4.28 21.84 0.85
N LYS A 30 -5.53 21.39 1.01
CA LYS A 30 -6.61 22.13 1.68
C LYS A 30 -6.99 21.49 3.01
N TRP A 31 -7.60 22.28 3.87
CA TRP A 31 -8.15 21.87 5.16
C TRP A 31 -9.65 22.17 5.18
N THR A 32 -10.40 21.50 6.05
CA THR A 32 -11.78 21.88 6.37
C THR A 32 -11.81 23.22 7.11
N ASP A 33 -12.91 23.96 7.00
CA ASP A 33 -13.12 25.22 7.73
C ASP A 33 -13.48 25.03 9.23
N GLY A 34 -13.57 23.79 9.69
CA GLY A 34 -13.88 23.44 11.08
C GLY A 34 -12.75 23.70 12.08
N ALA A 35 -13.08 23.59 13.37
CA ALA A 35 -12.13 23.66 14.48
C ALA A 35 -12.21 22.38 15.34
N PRO A 36 -11.16 21.54 15.39
CA PRO A 36 -9.88 21.69 14.68
C PRO A 36 -10.02 21.46 13.17
N PRO A 37 -9.17 22.10 12.33
CA PRO A 37 -9.16 21.86 10.89
C PRO A 37 -8.61 20.47 10.59
N GLU A 38 -9.25 19.77 9.64
CA GLU A 38 -8.87 18.43 9.20
C GLU A 38 -8.37 18.48 7.75
N PRO A 39 -7.35 17.69 7.39
CA PRO A 39 -6.80 17.73 6.04
C PRO A 39 -7.75 17.03 5.06
N LEU A 40 -8.03 17.69 3.94
CA LEU A 40 -8.89 17.16 2.89
C LEU A 40 -8.08 16.25 1.96
N MET A 41 -8.50 14.99 1.88
CA MET A 41 -7.90 13.92 1.09
C MET A 41 -8.72 13.68 -0.17
N GLN A 42 -8.04 13.37 -1.27
CA GLN A 42 -8.65 12.99 -2.55
C GLN A 42 -8.20 11.59 -2.95
N SER A 43 -9.12 10.80 -3.50
CA SER A 43 -8.83 9.44 -3.98
C SER A 43 -8.46 9.43 -5.47
N THR A 44 -7.74 8.39 -5.91
CA THR A 44 -7.58 8.07 -7.35
C THR A 44 -8.63 7.08 -7.83
N TYR A 45 -9.92 7.40 -7.72
CA TYR A 45 -10.94 6.54 -8.32
C TYR A 45 -10.78 6.55 -9.86
N HIS A 46 -10.61 5.36 -10.47
CA HIS A 46 -10.27 5.19 -11.90
C HIS A 46 -8.95 5.89 -12.36
N GLY A 47 -7.98 6.05 -11.46
CA GLY A 47 -6.65 6.56 -11.82
C GLY A 47 -6.60 8.07 -12.08
N LYS A 48 -7.65 8.82 -11.73
CA LYS A 48 -7.65 10.28 -11.71
C LYS A 48 -8.06 10.76 -10.33
N PHE A 49 -7.44 11.86 -9.89
CA PHE A 49 -7.87 12.54 -8.67
C PHE A 49 -9.13 13.34 -8.99
N ASP A 50 -10.22 13.04 -8.30
CA ASP A 50 -11.47 13.80 -8.39
C ASP A 50 -11.50 14.87 -7.28
N ALA A 51 -11.40 16.13 -7.66
CA ALA A 51 -11.35 17.26 -6.74
C ALA A 51 -12.69 17.51 -6.02
N ASP A 52 -13.81 17.07 -6.59
CA ASP A 52 -15.15 17.22 -6.00
C ASP A 52 -15.41 16.13 -4.95
N SER A 53 -14.54 15.12 -4.85
CA SER A 53 -14.63 14.01 -3.90
C SER A 53 -13.76 14.18 -2.64
N ALA A 54 -13.27 15.40 -2.39
CA ALA A 54 -12.37 15.64 -1.27
C ALA A 54 -13.06 15.40 0.09
N VAL A 55 -12.49 14.52 0.90
CA VAL A 55 -13.04 14.09 2.20
C VAL A 55 -11.99 14.25 3.31
N PRO A 56 -12.39 14.59 4.55
CA PRO A 56 -11.43 14.75 5.64
C PRO A 56 -10.68 13.45 5.96
N LEU A 57 -9.39 13.53 6.31
CA LEU A 57 -8.56 12.36 6.63
C LEU A 57 -9.18 11.45 7.71
N PRO A 58 -9.75 11.95 8.82
CA PRO A 58 -10.43 11.09 9.80
C PRO A 58 -11.62 10.33 9.21
N THR A 59 -12.35 10.94 8.29
CA THR A 59 -13.46 10.28 7.56
C THR A 59 -12.92 9.16 6.67
N VAL A 60 -11.82 9.42 5.96
CA VAL A 60 -11.15 8.37 5.15
C VAL A 60 -10.72 7.21 6.04
N TYR A 61 -10.06 7.50 7.17
CA TYR A 61 -9.57 6.48 8.09
C TYR A 61 -10.71 5.62 8.67
N ARG A 62 -11.84 6.25 9.02
CA ARG A 62 -13.03 5.56 9.53
C ARG A 62 -13.68 4.67 8.49
N ASP A 63 -13.86 5.17 7.26
CA ASP A 63 -14.70 4.50 6.25
C ASP A 63 -13.91 3.51 5.38
N HIS A 64 -12.60 3.74 5.21
CA HIS A 64 -11.73 2.92 4.35
C HIS A 64 -10.64 2.16 5.13
N GLY A 65 -10.57 2.41 6.44
CA GLY A 65 -9.64 1.77 7.35
C GLY A 65 -8.25 2.44 7.37
N PRO A 66 -7.26 1.76 7.99
CA PRO A 66 -5.94 2.33 8.17
C PRO A 66 -5.26 2.69 6.85
N LEU A 67 -4.74 3.91 6.80
CA LEU A 67 -3.99 4.43 5.66
C LEU A 67 -2.53 3.98 5.71
N ILE A 68 -2.13 3.19 4.72
CA ILE A 68 -0.77 2.65 4.57
C ILE A 68 0.05 3.60 3.70
N LYS A 69 1.19 4.08 4.20
CA LYS A 69 2.07 4.97 3.42
C LYS A 69 2.60 4.24 2.19
N VAL A 70 2.36 4.80 1.01
CA VAL A 70 2.97 4.32 -0.23
C VAL A 70 4.44 4.75 -0.23
N LEU A 71 5.34 3.77 -0.15
CA LEU A 71 6.76 4.01 -0.26
C LEU A 71 7.12 4.39 -1.70
N ALA A 72 8.18 5.19 -1.84
CA ALA A 72 8.71 5.51 -3.16
C ALA A 72 8.98 4.23 -3.96
N PRO A 73 8.74 4.22 -5.29
CA PRO A 73 9.01 3.06 -6.12
C PRO A 73 10.44 2.58 -5.92
N VAL A 74 10.60 1.31 -5.54
CA VAL A 74 11.91 0.70 -5.38
C VAL A 74 12.47 0.43 -6.77
N SER A 75 13.68 0.91 -7.05
CA SER A 75 14.32 0.63 -8.33
C SER A 75 14.59 -0.86 -8.47
N ALA A 76 14.54 -1.38 -9.71
CA ALA A 76 14.86 -2.79 -9.96
C ALA A 76 16.27 -3.17 -9.48
N ALA A 77 17.21 -2.21 -9.47
CA ALA A 77 18.54 -2.40 -8.91
C ALA A 77 18.52 -2.54 -7.38
N ALA A 78 17.78 -1.68 -6.67
CA ALA A 78 17.63 -1.76 -5.22
C ALA A 78 16.93 -3.07 -4.80
N LEU A 79 15.90 -3.48 -5.55
CA LEU A 79 15.22 -4.75 -5.32
C LEU A 79 16.19 -5.95 -5.50
N ARG A 80 16.95 -5.97 -6.60
CA ARG A 80 17.96 -7.03 -6.83
C ARG A 80 19.03 -7.04 -5.75
N ALA A 81 19.50 -5.88 -5.31
CA ALA A 81 20.48 -5.79 -4.24
C ALA A 81 19.93 -6.32 -2.91
N ALA A 82 18.65 -6.09 -2.61
CA ALA A 82 18.01 -6.65 -1.41
C ALA A 82 17.84 -8.18 -1.49
N LEU A 83 17.48 -8.71 -2.67
CA LEU A 83 17.24 -10.15 -2.86
C LEU A 83 18.51 -10.98 -3.05
N LEU A 84 19.52 -10.42 -3.68
CA LEU A 84 20.76 -11.14 -4.06
C LEU A 84 21.98 -10.63 -3.30
N GLY A 85 21.79 -9.64 -2.43
CA GLY A 85 22.86 -9.08 -1.61
C GLY A 85 23.36 -10.08 -0.57
N PRO A 86 24.54 -9.83 0.01
CA PRO A 86 25.20 -10.74 0.95
C PRO A 86 24.34 -11.07 2.19
N SER A 87 23.45 -10.15 2.58
CA SER A 87 22.55 -10.28 3.74
C SER A 87 21.18 -10.87 3.42
N SER A 88 20.88 -11.15 2.14
CA SER A 88 19.54 -11.62 1.72
C SER A 88 19.19 -13.00 2.27
N GLY A 89 20.19 -13.82 2.61
CA GLY A 89 20.00 -15.23 2.95
C GLY A 89 19.41 -16.07 1.80
N TYR A 90 19.14 -15.47 0.64
CA TYR A 90 18.42 -16.09 -0.48
C TYR A 90 19.14 -17.33 -0.99
N VAL A 91 20.46 -17.24 -1.18
CA VAL A 91 21.27 -18.38 -1.61
C VAL A 91 21.20 -19.52 -0.59
N ALA A 92 21.28 -19.20 0.71
CA ALA A 92 21.19 -20.20 1.78
C ALA A 92 19.80 -20.84 1.87
N THR A 93 18.71 -20.09 1.69
CA THR A 93 17.36 -20.64 1.69
C THR A 93 17.10 -21.51 0.45
N THR A 94 17.56 -21.09 -0.74
CA THR A 94 17.52 -21.94 -1.93
C THR A 94 18.33 -23.22 -1.77
N ALA A 95 19.54 -23.14 -1.20
CA ALA A 95 20.39 -24.31 -0.97
C ALA A 95 19.82 -25.26 0.09
N ALA A 96 19.10 -24.73 1.08
CA ALA A 96 18.39 -25.51 2.09
C ALA A 96 17.07 -26.13 1.57
N GLY A 97 16.74 -25.95 0.29
CA GLY A 97 15.57 -26.56 -0.34
C GLY A 97 14.26 -25.84 -0.03
N PHE A 98 14.29 -24.59 0.47
CA PHE A 98 13.11 -23.73 0.59
C PHE A 98 12.72 -23.13 -0.77
N THR A 99 12.73 -23.95 -1.81
CA THR A 99 12.30 -23.63 -3.16
C THR A 99 11.15 -24.56 -3.52
N GLU A 100 10.09 -23.98 -4.08
CA GLU A 100 8.99 -24.74 -4.67
C GLU A 100 9.13 -24.59 -6.19
N THR A 101 8.97 -25.69 -6.93
CA THR A 101 8.85 -25.60 -8.38
C THR A 101 7.49 -24.99 -8.74
N PHE A 102 7.43 -24.30 -9.88
CA PHE A 102 6.15 -23.73 -10.33
C PHE A 102 5.04 -24.80 -10.44
N ALA A 103 5.38 -26.01 -10.92
CA ALA A 103 4.44 -27.13 -10.98
C ALA A 103 3.93 -27.59 -9.60
N ALA A 104 4.80 -27.58 -8.57
CA ALA A 104 4.39 -27.93 -7.20
C ALA A 104 3.47 -26.86 -6.59
N PHE A 105 3.77 -25.59 -6.84
CA PHE A 105 2.91 -24.47 -6.46
C PHE A 105 1.53 -24.57 -7.12
N GLU A 106 1.49 -24.75 -8.46
CA GLU A 106 0.25 -24.91 -9.22
C GLU A 106 -0.59 -26.07 -8.69
N ALA A 107 0.01 -27.24 -8.46
CA ALA A 107 -0.70 -28.40 -7.93
C ALA A 107 -1.31 -28.17 -6.53
N ARG A 108 -0.76 -27.23 -5.75
CA ARG A 108 -1.25 -26.86 -4.41
C ARG A 108 -2.37 -25.82 -4.46
N ILE A 109 -2.30 -24.85 -5.37
CA ILE A 109 -3.29 -23.75 -5.44
C ILE A 109 -4.48 -24.06 -6.36
N ILE A 110 -4.34 -25.01 -7.28
CA ILE A 110 -5.47 -25.48 -8.09
C ILE A 110 -6.39 -26.31 -7.18
N PRO A 111 -7.66 -25.91 -6.98
CA PRO A 111 -8.60 -26.70 -6.21
C PRO A 111 -8.70 -28.10 -6.81
N ARG A 112 -8.59 -29.14 -5.97
CA ARG A 112 -8.86 -30.53 -6.36
C ARG A 112 -10.37 -30.68 -6.68
N GLY A 113 -10.80 -30.20 -7.85
CA GLY A 113 -12.21 -30.17 -8.22
C GLY A 113 -12.53 -29.74 -9.65
N THR A 114 -11.60 -29.13 -10.40
CA THR A 114 -11.83 -28.72 -11.80
C THR A 114 -10.99 -29.54 -12.79
N ARG A 115 -11.17 -30.87 -12.78
CA ARG A 115 -10.94 -31.70 -13.97
C ARG A 115 -12.22 -32.46 -14.27
N ASN A 116 -13.09 -31.81 -15.06
CA ASN A 116 -14.12 -32.47 -15.87
C ASN A 116 -14.16 -31.73 -17.21
N ALA A 117 -13.44 -32.25 -18.18
CA ALA A 117 -13.79 -32.36 -19.60
C ALA A 117 -12.64 -33.06 -20.33
#